data_AF-Q47ZP4-F1
#
_entry.id   AF-Q47ZP4-F1
#
_cell.length_a   1.000
_cell.length_b   1.000
_cell.length_c   1.000
_cell.angle_alpha   90.00
_cell.angle_beta   90.00
_cell.angle_gamma   90.00
#
_symmetry.space_group_name_H-M   'P 1'
#
loop_
_entity.id
_entity.type
_entity.pdbx_description
1 polymer ?
#
loop_
_entity_poly.entity_id
_entity_poly.type
_entity_poly.pdbx_seq_one_letter_code
_entity_poly.pdbx_strand_id
1 'polypeptide(L)' 'METNASKIRNLFSEMIRSGITDKTIRNVNLLVAENIIAGAIESIPDMAIALNEIYLEQGSIDFFDIFFNRVATTA' A
#
# COMPACT_ATOMS: atom_id res chain seq x y z
N MET A 1 21.51 7.22 -3.06
CA MET A 1 20.44 7.89 -2.30
C MET A 1 19.23 6.97 -2.35
N GLU A 2 18.75 6.47 -1.21
CA GLU A 2 17.41 5.87 -1.18
C GLU A 2 16.40 6.96 -1.57
N THR A 3 15.64 6.71 -2.64
CA THR A 3 14.46 7.51 -2.99
C THR A 3 13.43 7.38 -1.87
N ASN A 4 12.58 8.40 -1.66
CA ASN A 4 11.50 8.35 -0.66
C ASN A 4 10.65 7.08 -0.78
N ALA A 5 10.48 6.56 -2.00
CA ALA A 5 9.78 5.31 -2.29
C ALA A 5 10.41 4.08 -1.60
N SER A 6 11.75 3.94 -1.58
CA SER A 6 12.44 2.81 -0.92
C SER A 6 12.15 2.78 0.58
N LYS A 7 12.18 3.95 1.23
CA LYS A 7 11.89 4.08 2.66
C LYS A 7 10.44 3.74 2.99
N ILE A 8 9.49 4.22 2.19
CA ILE A 8 8.07 3.90 2.40
C ILE A 8 7.82 2.40 2.18
N ARG A 9 8.46 1.78 1.18
CA ARG A 9 8.34 0.34 0.93
C ARG A 9 8.86 -0.50 2.10
N ASN A 10 9.98 -0.10 2.71
CA ASN A 10 10.52 -0.78 3.89
C ASN A 10 9.59 -0.65 5.10
N LEU A 11 9.08 0.55 5.39
CA LEU A 11 8.10 0.77 6.48
C LEU A 11 6.83 -0.06 6.26
N PHE A 12 6.37 -0.18 5.02
CA PHE A 12 5.20 -1.01 4.71
C PHE A 12 5.49 -2.50 4.89
N SER A 13 6.68 -2.97 4.50
CA SER A 13 7.11 -4.35 4.76
C SER A 13 7.09 -4.67 6.26
N GLU A 14 7.62 -3.76 7.09
CA GLU A 14 7.61 -3.90 8.54
C GLU A 14 6.19 -3.95 9.10
N MET A 15 5.29 -3.09 8.63
CA MET A 15 3.87 -3.09 9.02
C MET A 15 3.19 -4.42 8.67
N ILE A 16 3.37 -4.94 7.45
CA ILE A 16 2.77 -6.22 7.04
C ILE A 16 3.32 -7.37 7.90
N ARG A 17 4.62 -7.41 8.18
CA ARG A 17 5.25 -8.41 9.04
C ARG A 17 4.70 -8.36 10.47
N SER A 18 4.53 -7.14 11.00
CA SER A 18 3.92 -6.92 12.31
C SER A 18 2.49 -7.45 12.33
N GLY A 19 1.68 -7.09 11.31
CA GLY A 19 0.29 -7.52 11.20
C GLY A 19 0.10 -9.03 11.01
N ILE A 20 1.03 -9.70 10.32
CA ILE A 20 1.04 -11.17 10.23
C ILE A 20 1.35 -11.78 11.61
N THR A 21 2.28 -11.17 12.34
CA THR A 21 2.72 -11.65 13.65
C THR A 21 1.62 -11.51 14.72
N ASP A 22 0.91 -10.39 14.73
CA ASP A 22 -0.20 -10.14 15.66
C ASP A 22 -1.56 -10.68 15.17
N LYS A 23 -1.59 -11.27 13.97
CA LYS A 23 -2.73 -11.89 13.29
C LYS A 23 -3.82 -10.91 12.83
N THR A 24 -3.54 -9.62 12.79
CA THR A 24 -4.42 -8.60 12.18
C THR A 24 -4.39 -8.64 10.64
N ILE A 25 -3.35 -9.22 10.05
CA ILE A 25 -3.20 -9.43 8.61
C ILE A 25 -3.04 -10.93 8.33
N ARG A 26 -3.71 -11.43 7.29
CA ARG A 26 -3.58 -12.83 6.83
C ARG A 26 -2.13 -13.11 6.42
N ASN A 27 -1.72 -14.37 6.48
CA ASN A 27 -0.42 -14.75 5.95
C ASN A 27 -0.41 -14.56 4.42
N VAL A 28 0.26 -13.52 3.94
CA VAL A 28 0.33 -13.12 2.53
C VAL A 28 1.75 -13.29 2.00
N ASN A 29 1.90 -13.42 0.68
CA ASN A 29 3.23 -13.38 0.07
C ASN A 29 3.80 -11.96 0.18
N LEU A 30 4.82 -11.80 1.03
CA LEU A 30 5.45 -10.51 1.30
C LEU A 30 5.97 -9.81 0.05
N LEU A 31 6.63 -10.54 -0.86
CA LEU A 31 7.15 -9.96 -2.11
C LEU A 31 6.02 -9.41 -2.99
N VAL A 32 4.88 -10.10 -3.05
CA VAL A 32 3.71 -9.64 -3.81
C VAL A 32 3.10 -8.40 -3.16
N ALA A 33 2.90 -8.43 -1.84
CA ALA A 33 2.32 -7.30 -1.10
C ALA A 33 3.20 -6.03 -1.19
N GLU A 34 4.51 -6.18 -1.05
CA GLU A 34 5.50 -5.10 -1.17
C GLU A 34 5.55 -4.49 -2.58
N ASN A 35 5.40 -5.31 -3.64
CA ASN A 35 5.39 -4.81 -5.00
C ASN A 35 4.07 -4.10 -5.36
N ILE A 36 2.93 -4.58 -4.86
CA ILE A 36 1.64 -3.91 -5.08
C ILE A 36 1.63 -2.52 -4.44
N ILE A 37 2.10 -2.39 -3.20
CA ILE A 37 2.13 -1.08 -2.53
C ILE A 37 3.16 -0.14 -3.15
N ALA A 38 4.32 -0.68 -3.58
CA ALA A 38 5.34 0.12 -4.25
C ALA A 38 4.80 0.70 -5.56
N GLY A 39 4.17 -0.13 -6.39
CA GLY A 39 3.53 0.34 -7.62
C GLY A 39 2.44 1.37 -7.38
N ALA A 40 1.67 1.21 -6.30
CA ALA A 40 0.65 2.19 -5.92
C ALA A 40 1.27 3.54 -5.55
N ILE A 41 2.28 3.56 -4.68
CA ILE A 41 2.99 4.78 -4.28
C ILE A 41 3.67 5.45 -5.47
N GLU A 42 4.32 4.66 -6.33
CA GLU A 42 4.99 5.14 -7.54
C GLU A 42 4.01 5.70 -8.56
N SER A 43 2.74 5.29 -8.55
CA SER A 43 1.70 5.82 -9.41
C SER A 43 1.06 7.13 -8.92
N ILE A 44 1.22 7.49 -7.63
CA ILE A 44 0.64 8.72 -7.07
C ILE A 44 1.10 9.98 -7.81
N PRO A 45 2.40 10.19 -8.13
CA PRO A 45 2.85 11.33 -8.92
C PRO A 45 2.19 11.40 -10.31
N ASP A 46 2.04 10.26 -10.98
CA ASP A 46 1.39 10.19 -12.30
C ASP A 46 -0.10 10.52 -12.20
N MET A 47 -0.76 10.11 -11.12
CA MET A 47 -2.15 10.50 -10.83
C MET A 47 -2.27 11.98 -10.44
N ALA A 48 -1.27 12.56 -9.75
CA ALA A 48 -1.27 13.97 -9.34
C ALA A 48 -1.06 14.95 -10.50
N ILE A 49 -0.45 14.48 -11.60
CA ILE A 49 -0.33 15.22 -12.86
C ILE A 49 -1.67 15.21 -13.62
N ALA A 50 -2.54 14.23 -13.37
CA ALA A 50 -3.90 14.23 -13.93
C ALA A 50 -4.71 15.35 -13.26
N LEU A 51 -5.23 16.26 -14.09
CA LEU A 51 -5.80 17.61 -13.83
C LEU A 51 -6.90 17.78 -12.75
N ASN A 52 -7.14 16.82 -11.86
CA ASN A 52 -8.32 16.83 -11.01
C ASN A 52 -8.01 16.25 -9.61
N GLU A 53 -7.43 17.09 -8.73
CA GLU A 53 -7.03 16.78 -7.35
C GLU A 53 -8.13 16.05 -6.53
N ILE A 54 -9.41 16.32 -6.83
CA ILE A 54 -10.57 15.70 -6.19
C ILE A 54 -10.60 14.17 -6.37
N TYR A 55 -10.03 13.65 -7.45
CA TYR A 55 -9.98 12.21 -7.72
C TYR A 55 -8.80 11.51 -7.06
N LEU A 56 -7.79 12.27 -6.61
CA LEU A 56 -6.58 11.69 -6.02
C LEU A 56 -6.83 11.14 -4.62
N GLU A 57 -7.52 11.93 -3.79
CA GLU A 57 -7.85 11.55 -2.41
C GLU A 57 -8.81 10.36 -2.40
N GLN A 58 -9.94 10.47 -3.12
CA GLN A 58 -10.92 9.37 -3.20
C GLN A 58 -10.33 8.13 -3.87
N GLY A 59 -9.56 8.29 -4.96
CA GLY A 59 -8.91 7.16 -5.63
C GLY A 59 -7.86 6.47 -4.76
N SER A 60 -7.17 7.22 -3.90
CA SER A 60 -6.25 6.66 -2.91
C SER A 60 -7.02 5.90 -1.82
N ILE A 61 -8.11 6.46 -1.30
CA ILE A 61 -8.98 5.80 -0.31
C ILE A 61 -9.51 4.48 -0.88
N ASP A 62 -10.08 4.50 -2.08
CA ASP A 62 -10.63 3.31 -2.74
C ASP A 62 -9.56 2.24 -2.97
N PHE A 63 -8.35 2.64 -3.37
CA PHE A 63 -7.22 1.72 -3.52
C PHE A 63 -6.84 1.05 -2.20
N PHE A 64 -6.67 1.85 -1.13
CA PHE A 64 -6.31 1.32 0.17
C PHE A 64 -7.43 0.45 0.75
N ASP A 65 -8.70 0.82 0.57
CA ASP A 65 -9.84 -0.01 0.98
C ASP A 65 -9.84 -1.36 0.28
N ILE A 66 -9.65 -1.41 -1.04
CA ILE A 66 -9.58 -2.68 -1.78
C ILE A 66 -8.39 -3.52 -1.31
N PHE A 67 -7.22 -2.90 -1.12
CA PHE A 67 -6.01 -3.59 -0.70
C PHE A 67 -6.16 -4.17 0.72
N PHE A 68 -6.49 -3.33 1.70
CA PHE A 68 -6.57 -3.71 3.10
C PHE A 68 -7.73 -4.65 3.38
N ASN A 69 -8.91 -4.46 2.76
CA ASN A 69 -10.02 -5.40 2.93
C ASN A 69 -9.72 -6.80 2.36
N ARG A 70 -8.81 -6.92 1.38
CA ARG A 70 -8.37 -8.21 0.83
C ARG A 70 -7.34 -8.92 1.71
N VAL A 71 -6.44 -8.18 2.35
CA VAL A 71 -5.39 -8.75 3.22
C VAL A 71 -5.81 -8.90 4.68
N ALA A 72 -6.84 -8.19 5.12
CA ALA A 72 -7.40 -8.31 6.46
C ALA A 72 -7.91 -9.73 6.72
N THR A 73 -7.62 -10.26 7.91
CA THR A 73 -8.31 -11.43 8.46
C THR A 73 -9.74 -11.01 8.79
N THR A 74 -10.74 -11.66 8.19
CA THR A 74 -12.10 -11.63 8.75
C THR A 74 -12.01 -12.22 10.15
N ALA A 75 -12.36 -11.43 11.16
CA ALA A 75 -12.55 -11.89 12.53
C ALA A 75 -13.53 -13.08 12.58
#